data_AF-A0A957AUQ1-F1
#
_entry.id   AF-A0A957AUQ1-F1
#
_cell.length_a   1.000
_cell.length_b   1.000
_cell.length_c   1.000
_cell.angle_alpha   90.00
_cell.angle_beta   90.00
_cell.angle_gamma   90.00
#
_symmetry.space_group_name_H-M   'P 1'
#
loop_
_entity.id
_entity.type
_entity.pdbx_description
1 polymer ?
#
loop_
_entity_poly.entity_id
_entity_poly.type
_entity_poly.pdbx_seq_one_letter_code
_entity_poly.pdbx_strand_id
1 'polypeptide(L)'
;MTSSLDPYLDRLAHLHTDKNRTRWTAVTTHRAPHKPLLLLAVLDLFAQGSLTTNLIELSPELGELFTTYWHTVRPPSQRGILTYPFYYLQSDGFWHLQPRPGQEAALAVYRPNAGLSALHALVLGARLDDALFDLLQTADGRSALRHVLVTTYFAPALHEPLLRQTEVNVAAFVYSESLLAHARREQKQVKETAVAEPVRDQGFRRAIVQAYDHRCAI
;
A
#
# COMPACT_ATOMS: atom_id res chain seq x y z
N MET A 1 10.41 -17.72 20.72
CA MET A 1 10.96 -16.56 19.99
C MET A 1 9.83 -15.61 19.56
N THR A 2 8.95 -15.21 20.49
CA THR A 2 7.72 -14.44 20.21
C THR A 2 7.81 -12.97 20.64
N SER A 3 8.98 -12.50 21.08
CA SER A 3 9.10 -11.24 21.82
C SER A 3 9.20 -9.95 20.98
N SER A 4 9.38 -10.02 19.65
CA SER A 4 9.54 -8.82 18.79
C SER A 4 8.28 -8.41 18.02
N LEU A 5 7.28 -9.29 17.89
CA LEU A 5 6.07 -9.06 17.08
C LEU A 5 4.97 -8.33 17.86
N ASP A 6 4.84 -8.64 19.15
CA ASP A 6 3.70 -8.30 19.99
C ASP A 6 3.30 -6.80 19.99
N PRO A 7 4.22 -5.83 20.18
CA PRO A 7 3.82 -4.43 20.29
C PRO A 7 3.29 -3.84 18.98
N TYR A 8 3.77 -4.31 17.83
CA TYR A 8 3.29 -3.81 16.53
C TYR A 8 2.01 -4.49 16.07
N LEU A 9 1.79 -5.75 16.44
CA LEU A 9 0.48 -6.38 16.23
C LEU A 9 -0.60 -5.62 17.01
N ASP A 10 -0.35 -5.28 18.27
CA ASP A 10 -1.29 -4.50 19.07
C ASP A 10 -1.51 -3.09 18.49
N ARG A 11 -0.44 -2.36 18.15
CA ARG A 11 -0.57 -1.02 17.53
C ARG A 11 -1.37 -1.07 16.23
N LEU A 12 -1.12 -2.06 15.37
CA LEU A 12 -1.86 -2.19 14.10
C LEU A 12 -3.30 -2.66 14.30
N ALA A 13 -3.64 -3.32 15.41
CA ALA A 13 -5.04 -3.61 15.77
C ALA A 13 -5.79 -2.37 16.31
N HIS A 14 -5.05 -1.35 16.77
CA HIS A 14 -5.60 -0.18 17.45
C HIS A 14 -5.33 1.15 16.75
N LEU A 15 -5.17 1.15 15.42
CA LEU A 15 -5.05 2.36 14.60
C LEU A 15 -6.16 3.38 14.88
N HIS A 16 -5.77 4.64 14.92
CA HIS A 16 -6.65 5.80 15.05
C HIS A 16 -7.42 6.03 13.74
N THR A 17 -8.58 5.39 13.62
CA THR A 17 -9.50 5.51 12.48
C THR A 17 -10.75 6.31 12.84
N ASP A 18 -11.30 7.08 11.89
CA ASP A 18 -12.63 7.70 12.04
C ASP A 18 -13.71 6.63 12.25
N LYS A 19 -14.51 6.78 13.31
CA LYS A 19 -15.59 5.85 13.70
C LYS A 19 -16.91 6.57 13.54
N ASN A 20 -17.52 6.41 12.37
CA ASN A 20 -18.76 7.08 12.02
C ASN A 20 -19.71 6.10 11.32
N ARG A 21 -20.74 5.66 12.06
CA ARG A 21 -21.69 4.63 11.58
C ARG A 21 -22.57 5.09 10.41
N THR A 22 -22.68 6.40 10.15
CA THR A 22 -23.42 6.92 9.00
C THR A 22 -22.58 6.91 7.72
N ARG A 23 -21.25 6.97 7.85
CA ARG A 23 -20.30 6.93 6.73
C ARG A 23 -19.78 5.52 6.45
N TRP A 24 -19.57 4.74 7.50
CA TRP A 24 -18.91 3.44 7.47
C TRP A 24 -19.87 2.32 7.86
N THR A 25 -19.92 1.29 7.02
CA THR A 25 -20.84 0.15 7.18
C THR A 25 -20.18 -0.96 8.01
N ALA A 26 -20.96 -2.01 8.31
CA ALA A 26 -20.46 -3.17 9.03
C ALA A 26 -19.29 -3.87 8.29
N VAL A 27 -19.24 -3.75 6.96
CA VAL A 27 -18.17 -4.29 6.10
C VAL A 27 -16.78 -3.79 6.53
N THR A 28 -16.67 -2.55 7.01
CA THR A 28 -15.43 -1.95 7.54
C THR A 28 -15.49 -1.74 9.06
N THR A 29 -16.27 -2.56 9.77
CA THR A 29 -16.47 -2.49 11.23
C THR A 29 -16.93 -1.12 11.74
N HIS A 30 -17.63 -0.36 10.89
CA HIS A 30 -18.03 1.04 11.12
C HIS A 30 -16.87 2.02 11.32
N ARG A 31 -15.72 1.72 10.72
CA ARG A 31 -14.50 2.54 10.74
C ARG A 31 -14.05 2.90 9.34
N ALA A 32 -13.32 4.01 9.22
CA ALA A 32 -12.65 4.40 7.98
C ALA A 32 -11.56 3.38 7.61
N PRO A 33 -11.61 2.75 6.41
CA PRO A 33 -10.67 1.70 6.03
C PRO A 33 -9.33 2.23 5.51
N HIS A 34 -9.18 3.55 5.35
CA HIS A 34 -8.05 4.17 4.65
C HIS A 34 -6.67 3.76 5.21
N LYS A 35 -6.47 3.84 6.53
CA LYS A 35 -5.17 3.50 7.15
C LYS A 35 -4.86 2.00 6.99
N PRO A 36 -5.77 1.06 7.33
CA PRO A 36 -5.54 -0.36 7.08
C PRO A 36 -5.21 -0.67 5.61
N LEU A 37 -5.94 -0.09 4.65
CA LEU A 37 -5.69 -0.33 3.22
C LEU A 37 -4.34 0.22 2.75
N LEU A 38 -3.92 1.38 3.26
CA LEU A 38 -2.58 1.92 2.98
C LEU A 38 -1.49 0.98 3.54
N LEU A 39 -1.66 0.46 4.76
CA LEU A 39 -0.70 -0.46 5.34
C LEU A 39 -0.63 -1.80 4.58
N LEU A 40 -1.75 -2.32 4.08
CA LEU A 40 -1.75 -3.49 3.19
C LEU A 40 -0.95 -3.22 1.90
N ALA A 41 -1.12 -2.06 1.29
CA ALA A 41 -0.33 -1.65 0.13
C ALA A 41 1.17 -1.56 0.43
N VAL A 42 1.54 -1.00 1.59
CA VAL A 42 2.95 -0.94 2.04
C VAL A 42 3.52 -2.35 2.24
N LEU A 43 2.80 -3.26 2.88
CA LEU A 43 3.23 -4.65 3.08
C LEU A 43 3.51 -5.36 1.74
N ASP A 44 2.74 -5.05 0.69
CA ASP A 44 2.96 -5.60 -0.64
C ASP A 44 4.22 -5.02 -1.30
N LEU A 45 4.52 -3.72 -1.12
CA LEU A 45 5.77 -3.13 -1.61
C LEU A 45 7.01 -3.79 -0.99
N PHE A 46 6.96 -4.11 0.32
CA PHE A 46 8.01 -4.90 0.96
C PHE A 46 8.09 -6.33 0.42
N ALA A 47 6.95 -6.99 0.20
CA ALA A 47 6.92 -8.33 -0.38
C ALA A 47 7.47 -8.39 -1.81
N GLN A 48 7.29 -7.32 -2.58
CA GLN A 48 7.85 -7.14 -3.93
C GLN A 48 9.34 -6.80 -3.91
N GLY A 49 9.94 -6.51 -2.76
CA GLY A 49 11.34 -6.08 -2.65
C GLY A 49 11.59 -4.66 -3.19
N SER A 50 10.54 -3.88 -3.45
CA SER A 50 10.66 -2.51 -3.98
C SER A 50 11.13 -1.51 -2.92
N LEU A 51 11.00 -1.84 -1.63
CA LEU A 51 11.45 -1.01 -0.50
C LEU A 51 12.69 -1.63 0.15
N THR A 52 13.87 -1.19 -0.30
CA THR A 52 15.18 -1.63 0.24
C THR A 52 15.70 -0.73 1.36
N THR A 53 15.09 0.43 1.56
CA THR A 53 15.44 1.39 2.62
C THR A 53 14.20 1.72 3.45
N ASN A 54 14.39 2.21 4.68
CA ASN A 54 13.30 2.61 5.57
C ASN A 54 12.76 4.02 5.19
N LEU A 55 12.34 4.16 3.92
CA LEU A 55 11.69 5.34 3.39
C LEU A 55 10.59 4.91 2.41
N ILE A 56 9.34 5.19 2.79
CA ILE A 56 8.17 4.92 1.98
C ILE A 56 7.81 6.22 1.25
N GLU A 57 8.08 6.27 -0.04
CA GLU A 57 7.78 7.42 -0.89
C GLU A 57 6.31 7.43 -1.34
N LEU A 58 5.80 8.60 -1.69
CA LEU A 58 4.50 8.75 -2.35
C LEU A 58 4.62 8.40 -3.84
N SER A 59 4.84 7.11 -4.12
CA SER A 59 5.06 6.63 -5.48
C SER A 59 3.74 6.31 -6.21
N PRO A 60 3.74 6.30 -7.56
CA PRO A 60 2.62 5.81 -8.34
C PRO A 60 2.20 4.39 -7.94
N GLU A 61 3.16 3.49 -7.69
CA GLU A 61 2.90 2.09 -7.29
C GLU A 61 2.15 2.01 -5.97
N LEU A 62 2.53 2.83 -4.98
CA LEU A 62 1.81 2.89 -3.70
C LEU A 62 0.36 3.35 -3.93
N GLY A 63 0.17 4.35 -4.78
CA GLY A 63 -1.15 4.86 -5.16
C GLY A 63 -2.03 3.82 -5.87
N GLU A 64 -1.44 3.05 -6.78
CA GLU A 64 -2.13 1.97 -7.50
C GLU A 64 -2.51 0.83 -6.56
N LEU A 65 -1.60 0.34 -5.72
CA LEU A 65 -1.89 -0.72 -4.75
C LEU A 65 -2.98 -0.29 -3.76
N PHE A 66 -2.90 0.95 -3.24
CA PHE A 66 -3.93 1.50 -2.37
C PHE A 66 -5.30 1.54 -3.07
N THR A 67 -5.34 1.97 -4.33
CA THR A 67 -6.58 2.05 -5.12
C THR A 67 -7.16 0.66 -5.38
N THR A 68 -6.31 -0.33 -5.69
CA THR A 68 -6.72 -1.73 -5.86
C THR A 68 -7.39 -2.27 -4.59
N TYR A 69 -6.74 -2.13 -3.44
CA TYR A 69 -7.32 -2.54 -2.15
C TYR A 69 -8.61 -1.79 -1.82
N TRP A 70 -8.66 -0.49 -2.12
CA TRP A 70 -9.87 0.31 -1.94
C TRP A 70 -11.06 -0.27 -2.71
N HIS A 71 -10.86 -0.68 -3.96
CA HIS A 71 -11.92 -1.26 -4.79
C HIS A 71 -12.34 -2.67 -4.38
N THR A 72 -11.55 -3.39 -3.58
CA THR A 72 -11.98 -4.64 -2.93
C THR A 72 -13.05 -4.38 -1.86
N VAL A 73 -13.07 -3.18 -1.26
CA VAL A 73 -13.89 -2.85 -0.08
C VAL A 73 -15.02 -1.86 -0.41
N ARG A 74 -14.82 -0.98 -1.38
CA ARG A 74 -15.74 0.11 -1.74
C ARG A 74 -16.07 0.09 -3.23
N PRO A 75 -17.28 0.52 -3.61
CA PRO A 75 -17.67 0.55 -5.02
C PRO A 75 -16.77 1.50 -5.83
N PRO A 76 -16.56 1.24 -7.13
CA PRO A 76 -15.71 2.06 -8.00
C PRO A 76 -16.11 3.53 -8.09
N SER A 77 -17.38 3.86 -7.84
CA SER A 77 -17.89 5.24 -7.82
C SER A 77 -17.33 6.09 -6.67
N GLN A 78 -16.76 5.45 -5.65
CA GLN A 78 -16.16 6.13 -4.51
C GLN A 78 -14.66 5.93 -4.55
N ARG A 79 -13.90 7.03 -4.53
CA ARG A 79 -12.44 7.01 -4.54
C ARG A 79 -11.88 7.13 -3.13
N GLY A 80 -10.86 6.34 -2.84
CA GLY A 80 -10.06 6.50 -1.63
C GLY A 80 -9.06 7.65 -1.82
N ILE A 81 -8.90 8.50 -0.82
CA ILE A 81 -7.95 9.63 -0.90
C ILE A 81 -6.70 9.27 -0.09
N LEU A 82 -5.63 8.86 -0.78
CA LEU A 82 -4.36 8.41 -0.18
C LEU A 82 -3.70 9.45 0.74
N THR A 83 -3.88 10.74 0.46
CA THR A 83 -3.30 11.84 1.25
C THR A 83 -3.65 11.75 2.74
N TYR A 84 -4.89 11.37 3.05
CA TYR A 84 -5.39 11.31 4.42
C TYR A 84 -4.69 10.23 5.25
N PRO A 85 -4.73 8.94 4.87
CA PRO A 85 -4.04 7.91 5.64
C PRO A 85 -2.52 8.11 5.66
N PHE A 86 -1.91 8.59 4.56
CA PHE A 86 -0.46 8.83 4.55
C PHE A 86 -0.04 9.91 5.54
N TYR A 87 -0.80 11.00 5.64
CA TYR A 87 -0.53 12.06 6.62
C TYR A 87 -0.90 11.64 8.05
N TYR A 88 -2.07 11.04 8.27
CA TYR A 88 -2.57 10.77 9.62
C TYR A 88 -1.99 9.52 10.28
N LEU A 89 -1.28 8.64 9.57
CA LEU A 89 -0.59 7.51 10.21
C LEU A 89 0.44 7.96 11.26
N GLN A 90 0.95 9.20 11.17
CA GLN A 90 1.87 9.74 12.18
C GLN A 90 1.29 9.76 13.60
N SER A 91 -0.04 9.85 13.73
CA SER A 91 -0.70 9.81 15.04
C SER A 91 -0.65 8.42 15.70
N ASP A 92 -0.30 7.37 14.95
CA ASP A 92 -0.19 6.00 15.44
C ASP A 92 1.22 5.67 15.96
N GLY A 93 2.14 6.64 15.92
CA GLY A 93 3.43 6.60 16.64
C GLY A 93 4.53 5.75 16.01
N PHE A 94 4.28 5.09 14.87
CA PHE A 94 5.28 4.29 14.14
C PHE A 94 5.61 4.83 12.75
N TRP A 95 5.00 5.95 12.35
CA TRP A 95 5.05 6.49 10.98
C TRP A 95 5.52 7.95 11.02
N HIS A 96 6.73 8.20 10.54
CA HIS A 96 7.43 9.47 10.72
C HIS A 96 7.61 10.17 9.38
N LEU A 97 6.77 11.16 9.08
CA LEU A 97 6.91 11.97 7.86
C LEU A 97 8.28 12.64 7.84
N GLN A 98 9.02 12.44 6.75
CA GLN A 98 10.34 13.03 6.55
C GLN A 98 10.17 14.29 5.70
N PRO A 99 10.27 15.51 6.27
CA PRO A 99 10.18 16.74 5.49
C PRO A 99 11.33 16.81 4.47
N ARG A 100 11.08 17.45 3.34
CA ARG A 100 12.17 17.90 2.46
C ARG A 100 12.94 19.03 3.16
N PRO A 101 14.25 19.18 2.90
CA PRO A 101 15.04 20.25 3.51
C PRO A 101 14.39 21.62 3.33
N GLY A 102 14.14 22.33 4.43
CA GLY A 102 13.53 23.66 4.44
C GLY A 102 12.00 23.68 4.37
N GLN A 103 11.33 22.52 4.35
CA GLN A 103 9.86 22.39 4.33
C GLN A 103 9.26 22.07 5.70
N GLU A 104 10.05 22.06 6.77
CA GLU A 104 9.63 21.66 8.13
C GLU A 104 8.47 22.52 8.64
N ALA A 105 8.61 23.84 8.53
CA ALA A 105 7.58 24.79 8.97
C ALA A 105 6.29 24.67 8.12
N ALA A 106 6.44 24.48 6.80
CA ALA A 106 5.31 24.29 5.89
C ALA A 106 4.58 22.97 6.16
N LEU A 107 5.31 21.89 6.47
CA LEU A 107 4.74 20.61 6.85
C LEU A 107 3.99 20.69 8.20
N ALA A 108 4.51 21.45 9.17
CA ALA A 108 3.86 21.61 10.48
C ALA A 108 2.46 22.23 10.39
N VAL A 109 2.24 23.13 9.44
CA VAL A 109 0.92 23.76 9.19
C VAL A 109 0.12 23.07 8.09
N TYR A 110 0.68 22.05 7.43
CA TYR A 110 0.00 21.30 6.38
C TYR A 110 -1.32 20.68 6.87
N ARG A 111 -2.31 20.63 5.99
CA ARG A 111 -3.59 19.95 6.21
C ARG A 111 -3.92 19.07 5.01
N PRO A 112 -4.42 17.83 5.21
CA PRO A 112 -4.68 16.89 4.11
C PRO A 112 -5.66 17.36 3.02
N ASN A 113 -6.50 18.34 3.30
CA ASN A 113 -7.38 18.96 2.31
C ASN A 113 -6.62 19.75 1.22
N ALA A 114 -5.35 20.12 1.45
CA ALA A 114 -4.49 20.69 0.43
C ALA A 114 -4.07 19.67 -0.66
N GLY A 115 -4.35 18.38 -0.44
CA GLY A 115 -4.21 17.33 -1.45
C GLY A 115 -2.84 16.66 -1.50
N LEU A 116 -2.75 15.60 -2.31
CA LEU A 116 -1.58 14.71 -2.39
C LEU A 116 -0.36 15.43 -2.96
N SER A 117 -0.53 16.23 -4.02
CA SER A 117 0.58 16.96 -4.65
C SER A 117 1.23 17.95 -3.69
N ALA A 118 0.43 18.63 -2.87
CA ALA A 118 0.95 19.52 -1.84
C ALA A 118 1.74 18.75 -0.77
N LEU A 119 1.23 17.58 -0.31
CA LEU A 119 1.99 16.75 0.63
C LEU A 119 3.31 16.27 0.01
N HIS A 120 3.26 15.76 -1.21
CA HIS A 120 4.43 15.24 -1.94
C HIS A 120 5.53 16.30 -2.15
N ALA A 121 5.15 17.56 -2.34
CA ALA A 121 6.09 18.68 -2.41
C ALA A 121 6.77 19.00 -1.07
N LEU A 122 6.18 18.60 0.05
CA LEU A 122 6.69 18.90 1.39
C LEU A 122 7.51 17.77 2.01
N VAL A 123 7.29 16.52 1.60
CA VAL A 123 7.93 15.34 2.21
C VAL A 123 8.80 14.57 1.21
N LEU A 124 9.88 13.98 1.71
CA LEU A 124 10.61 12.91 1.02
C LEU A 124 9.79 11.61 1.03
N GLY A 125 9.05 11.37 2.11
CA GLY A 125 8.26 10.18 2.32
C GLY A 125 7.94 10.00 3.80
N ALA A 126 7.75 8.75 4.21
CA ALA A 126 7.59 8.38 5.61
C ALA A 126 8.59 7.29 6.00
N ARG A 127 9.20 7.44 7.17
CA ARG A 127 10.04 6.43 7.78
C ARG A 127 9.25 5.66 8.84
N LEU A 128 9.38 4.35 8.89
CA LEU A 128 8.81 3.53 9.96
C LEU A 128 9.73 3.55 11.19
N ASP A 129 9.22 3.21 12.37
CA ASP A 129 10.09 2.75 13.46
C ASP A 129 11.03 1.66 12.96
N ASP A 130 12.30 1.67 13.38
CA ASP A 130 13.29 0.69 12.88
C ASP A 130 12.89 -0.76 13.20
N ALA A 131 12.35 -1.00 14.39
CA ALA A 131 11.86 -2.33 14.77
C ALA A 131 10.67 -2.81 13.92
N LEU A 132 9.81 -1.89 13.47
CA LEU A 132 8.73 -2.23 12.54
C LEU A 132 9.31 -2.49 11.14
N PHE A 133 10.24 -1.66 10.68
CA PHE A 133 10.92 -1.87 9.41
C PHE A 133 11.59 -3.25 9.33
N ASP A 134 12.35 -3.64 10.35
CA ASP A 134 12.99 -4.96 10.45
C ASP A 134 11.96 -6.09 10.39
N LEU A 135 10.81 -5.91 11.04
CA LEU A 135 9.72 -6.87 11.01
C LEU A 135 9.16 -7.06 9.60
N LEU A 136 8.98 -5.98 8.85
CA LEU A 136 8.46 -6.00 7.49
C LEU A 136 9.44 -6.62 6.47
N GLN A 137 10.73 -6.74 6.81
CA GLN A 137 11.69 -7.47 5.98
C GLN A 137 11.41 -8.99 5.96
N THR A 138 10.79 -9.52 7.01
CA THR A 138 10.49 -10.96 7.12
C THR A 138 9.12 -11.32 6.53
N ALA A 139 9.02 -12.48 5.89
CA ALA A 139 7.74 -12.97 5.36
C ALA A 139 6.71 -13.22 6.48
N ASP A 140 7.15 -13.79 7.60
CA ASP A 140 6.29 -14.07 8.75
C ASP A 140 5.77 -12.79 9.40
N GLY A 141 6.63 -11.78 9.56
CA GLY A 141 6.22 -10.47 10.08
C GLY A 141 5.16 -9.81 9.19
N ARG A 142 5.37 -9.81 7.87
CA ARG A 142 4.36 -9.30 6.92
C ARG A 142 3.06 -10.08 6.99
N SER A 143 3.11 -11.40 7.11
CA SER A 143 1.93 -12.26 7.21
C SER A 143 1.14 -12.00 8.49
N ALA A 144 1.82 -11.89 9.64
CA ALA A 144 1.18 -11.62 10.93
C ALA A 144 0.51 -10.24 10.96
N LEU A 145 1.22 -9.18 10.51
CA LEU A 145 0.67 -7.83 10.45
C LEU A 145 -0.53 -7.74 9.49
N ARG A 146 -0.44 -8.38 8.32
CA ARG A 146 -1.55 -8.46 7.36
C ARG A 146 -2.78 -9.14 7.97
N HIS A 147 -2.58 -10.25 8.65
CA HIS A 147 -3.67 -10.96 9.32
C HIS A 147 -4.39 -10.06 10.34
N VAL A 148 -3.64 -9.34 11.17
CA VAL A 148 -4.22 -8.39 12.14
C VAL A 148 -5.02 -7.29 11.45
N LEU A 149 -4.47 -6.66 10.40
CA LEU A 149 -5.17 -5.61 9.66
C LEU A 149 -6.49 -6.12 9.04
N VAL A 150 -6.45 -7.30 8.41
CA VAL A 150 -7.61 -7.89 7.76
C VAL A 150 -8.69 -8.26 8.77
N THR A 151 -8.33 -8.96 9.83
CA THR A 151 -9.29 -9.48 10.82
C THR A 151 -9.86 -8.41 11.73
N THR A 152 -9.12 -7.32 11.98
CA THR A 152 -9.54 -6.25 12.90
C THR A 152 -10.48 -5.24 12.24
N TYR A 153 -10.21 -4.86 10.98
CA TYR A 153 -10.89 -3.72 10.36
C TYR A 153 -11.96 -4.09 9.34
N PHE A 154 -12.03 -5.36 8.93
CA PHE A 154 -12.94 -5.81 7.89
C PHE A 154 -13.80 -6.99 8.34
N ALA A 155 -15.04 -7.02 7.87
CA ALA A 155 -15.95 -8.12 8.14
C ALA A 155 -15.42 -9.44 7.54
N PRO A 156 -15.78 -10.62 8.11
CA PRO A 156 -15.31 -11.92 7.61
C PRO A 156 -15.47 -12.15 6.11
N ALA A 157 -16.53 -11.62 5.51
CA ALA A 157 -16.79 -11.70 4.07
C ALA A 157 -15.71 -11.04 3.19
N LEU A 158 -14.89 -10.14 3.76
CA LEU A 158 -13.78 -9.47 3.06
C LEU A 158 -12.41 -10.09 3.35
N HIS A 159 -12.30 -11.02 4.29
CA HIS A 159 -11.00 -11.57 4.67
C HIS A 159 -10.33 -12.29 3.49
N GLU A 160 -11.04 -13.22 2.88
CA GLU A 160 -10.54 -13.96 1.73
C GLU A 160 -10.30 -13.06 0.50
N PRO A 161 -11.23 -12.15 0.10
CA PRO A 161 -10.98 -11.21 -0.99
C PRO A 161 -9.72 -10.35 -0.81
N LEU A 162 -9.46 -9.84 0.39
CA LEU A 162 -8.29 -9.02 0.67
C LEU A 162 -6.99 -9.83 0.64
N LEU A 163 -6.99 -11.05 1.17
CA LEU A 163 -5.83 -11.95 1.12
C LEU A 163 -5.53 -12.41 -0.31
N ARG A 164 -6.55 -12.77 -1.08
CA ARG A 164 -6.40 -13.08 -2.51
C ARG A 164 -5.85 -11.88 -3.28
N GLN A 165 -6.26 -10.66 -2.95
CA GLN A 165 -5.74 -9.46 -3.59
C GLN A 165 -4.22 -9.29 -3.34
N THR A 166 -3.71 -9.63 -2.16
CA THR A 166 -2.27 -9.68 -1.88
C THR A 166 -1.56 -10.65 -2.84
N GLU A 167 -2.07 -11.86 -3.01
CA GLU A 167 -1.48 -12.88 -3.88
C GLU A 167 -1.45 -12.40 -5.34
N VAL A 168 -2.56 -11.83 -5.82
CA VAL A 168 -2.65 -11.24 -7.16
C VAL A 168 -1.64 -10.11 -7.33
N ASN A 169 -1.50 -9.21 -6.35
CA ASN A 169 -0.56 -8.09 -6.43
C ASN A 169 0.90 -8.55 -6.56
N VAL A 170 1.32 -9.53 -5.75
CA VAL A 170 2.68 -10.08 -5.79
C VAL A 170 2.93 -10.83 -7.08
N ALA A 171 2.00 -11.69 -7.51
CA ALA A 171 2.13 -12.42 -8.77
C ALA A 171 2.14 -11.49 -9.98
N ALA A 172 1.31 -10.43 -9.97
CA ALA A 172 1.28 -9.42 -11.03
C ALA A 172 2.59 -8.64 -11.13
N PHE A 173 3.25 -8.37 -10.01
CA PHE A 173 4.59 -7.77 -10.00
C PHE A 173 5.64 -8.69 -10.64
N VAL A 174 5.68 -9.97 -10.23
CA VAL A 174 6.62 -10.94 -10.81
C VAL A 174 6.38 -11.09 -12.31
N TYR A 175 5.11 -11.13 -12.71
CA TYR A 175 4.74 -11.17 -14.12
C TYR A 175 5.18 -9.91 -14.88
N SER A 176 4.98 -8.71 -14.32
CA SER A 176 5.41 -7.45 -14.96
C SER A 176 6.92 -7.38 -15.16
N GLU A 177 7.70 -7.77 -14.14
CA GLU A 177 9.16 -7.82 -14.23
C GLU A 177 9.63 -8.81 -15.31
N SER A 178 8.94 -9.96 -15.41
CA SER A 178 9.22 -10.93 -16.46
C SER A 178 8.97 -10.35 -17.86
N LEU A 179 7.89 -9.61 -18.08
CA LEU A 179 7.58 -8.98 -19.36
C LEU A 179 8.63 -7.92 -19.74
N LEU A 180 8.99 -7.06 -18.79
CA LEU A 180 10.01 -6.02 -18.99
C LEU A 180 11.39 -6.63 -19.30
N ALA A 181 11.76 -7.71 -18.63
CA ALA A 181 13.01 -8.42 -18.88
C ALA A 181 13.05 -9.03 -20.30
N HIS A 182 11.94 -9.59 -20.79
CA HIS A 182 11.85 -10.11 -22.16
C HIS A 182 11.93 -8.99 -23.20
N ALA A 183 11.21 -7.88 -22.97
CA ALA A 183 11.23 -6.71 -23.86
C ALA A 183 12.65 -6.14 -24.03
N ARG A 184 13.41 -6.04 -22.93
CA ARG A 184 14.82 -5.57 -22.94
C ARG A 184 15.77 -6.49 -23.71
N ARG A 185 15.44 -7.78 -23.85
CA ARG A 185 16.28 -8.77 -24.54
C ARG A 185 15.95 -8.91 -26.04
N GLU A 186 15.04 -8.09 -26.58
CA GLU A 186 14.54 -8.15 -27.97
C GLU A 186 14.08 -9.56 -28.41
N GLN A 187 13.64 -10.39 -27.46
CA GLN A 187 13.17 -11.73 -27.78
C GLN A 187 11.77 -11.66 -28.40
N LYS A 188 11.69 -12.02 -29.69
CA LYS A 188 10.44 -12.00 -30.47
C LYS A 188 9.38 -13.01 -30.00
N GLN A 189 9.76 -13.99 -29.17
CA GLN A 189 8.84 -14.98 -28.61
C GLN A 189 8.87 -14.92 -27.08
N VAL A 190 7.82 -14.37 -26.50
CA VAL A 190 7.50 -14.58 -25.08
C VAL A 190 6.78 -15.92 -24.99
N LYS A 191 7.34 -16.87 -24.25
CA LYS A 191 6.58 -18.07 -23.88
C LYS A 191 5.49 -17.59 -22.91
N GLU A 192 4.24 -17.59 -23.35
CA GLU A 192 3.11 -17.18 -22.51
C GLU A 192 3.07 -18.12 -21.29
N THR A 193 3.53 -17.63 -20.14
CA THR A 193 3.37 -18.33 -18.88
C THR A 193 1.89 -18.31 -18.55
N ALA A 194 1.27 -19.49 -18.41
CA ALA A 194 -0.12 -19.62 -17.98
C ALA A 194 -0.28 -19.07 -16.55
N VAL A 195 -0.61 -17.78 -16.45
CA VAL A 195 -0.96 -17.09 -15.21
C VAL A 195 -2.47 -16.82 -15.19
N ALA A 196 -3.05 -16.72 -13.99
CA ALA A 196 -4.47 -16.40 -13.86
C ALA A 196 -4.79 -15.03 -14.49
N GLU A 197 -5.98 -14.89 -15.07
CA GLU A 197 -6.41 -13.67 -15.77
C GLU A 197 -6.22 -12.38 -14.95
N PRO A 198 -6.58 -12.31 -13.64
CA PRO A 198 -6.34 -11.10 -12.85
C PRO A 198 -4.85 -10.74 -12.72
N VAL A 199 -3.97 -11.74 -12.61
CA VAL A 199 -2.51 -11.57 -12.53
C VAL A 199 -1.98 -11.05 -13.85
N ARG A 200 -2.42 -11.64 -14.95
CA ARG A 200 -2.02 -11.26 -16.32
C ARG A 200 -2.39 -9.81 -16.59
N ASP A 201 -3.65 -9.44 -16.37
CA ASP A 201 -4.17 -8.14 -16.74
C ASP A 201 -3.54 -7.03 -15.88
N GLN A 202 -3.42 -7.26 -14.57
CA GLN A 202 -2.76 -6.31 -13.67
C GLN A 202 -1.27 -6.18 -13.95
N GLY A 203 -0.56 -7.29 -14.16
CA GLY A 203 0.89 -7.26 -14.41
C GLY A 203 1.24 -6.72 -15.79
N PHE A 204 0.44 -7.01 -16.81
CA PHE A 204 0.59 -6.39 -18.13
C PHE A 204 0.38 -4.86 -18.06
N ARG A 205 -0.70 -4.41 -17.41
CA ARG A 205 -0.93 -2.96 -17.19
C ARG A 205 0.27 -2.32 -16.50
N ARG A 206 0.79 -2.94 -15.44
CA ARG A 206 1.97 -2.45 -14.72
C ARG A 206 3.20 -2.33 -15.62
N ALA A 207 3.50 -3.37 -16.41
CA ALA A 207 4.65 -3.36 -17.33
C ALA A 207 4.54 -2.23 -18.37
N ILE A 208 3.35 -2.00 -18.93
CA ILE A 208 3.12 -0.90 -19.88
C ILE A 208 3.33 0.46 -19.20
N VAL A 209 2.69 0.69 -18.05
CA VAL A 209 2.82 1.98 -17.33
C VAL A 209 4.29 2.27 -16.99
N GLN A 210 5.05 1.27 -16.54
CA GLN A 210 6.48 1.42 -16.25
C GLN A 210 7.31 1.66 -17.51
N ALA A 211 7.03 0.95 -18.62
CA ALA A 211 7.75 1.14 -19.88
C ALA A 211 7.60 2.56 -20.45
N TYR A 212 6.49 3.22 -20.16
CA TYR A 212 6.21 4.61 -20.57
C TYR A 212 6.56 5.65 -19.50
N ASP A 213 7.28 5.26 -18.43
CA ASP A 213 7.69 6.14 -17.34
C ASP A 213 6.48 6.85 -16.68
N HIS A 214 5.39 6.10 -16.49
CA HIS A 214 4.12 6.58 -15.92
C HIS A 214 3.49 7.77 -16.67
N ARG A 215 3.89 8.01 -17.92
CA ARG A 215 3.26 8.98 -18.81
C ARG A 215 2.16 8.31 -19.62
N CYS A 216 1.03 8.99 -19.76
CA CYS A 216 0.02 8.58 -20.74
C CYS A 216 0.62 8.71 -22.14
N ALA A 217 0.35 7.72 -23.02
CA ALA A 217 0.61 7.88 -24.45
C ALA A 217 -0.23 9.05 -24.97
N ILE A 218 0.41 9.94 -25.75
CA ILE A 218 -0.20 11.12 -26.39
C ILE A 218 -0.91 10.68 -27.68
#